data_AF-A0A958LFF7-F1
#
_entry.id   AF-A0A958LFF7-F1
#
_cell.length_a   1.000
_cell.length_b   1.000
_cell.length_c   1.000
_cell.angle_alpha   90.00
_cell.angle_beta   90.00
_cell.angle_gamma   90.00
#
_symmetry.space_group_name_H-M   'P 1'
#
loop_
_entity.id
_entity.type
_entity.pdbx_description
1 polymer ?
#
loop_
_entity_poly.entity_id
_entity_poly.type
_entity_poly.pdbx_seq_one_letter_code
_entity_poly.pdbx_strand_id
1 'polypeptide(L)'
;MKTNPYASPQTDPTLPLEGSADREAVVASLRWSIILLFGPALWNFWCFHQQLSPAFARVGLVGVIVVVNGALSIAAFLAVFFLALPLVERIAGFLHYLLGGGTPREQWMNILYKTLAERLLISSAGCAVLWALWDFFFYHTSAPVLVVSNVLAISAHVLAAWTYGGVLYRWWQARRSRHAVEPPTSP
;
A
#
# COMPACT_ATOMS: atom_id res chain seq x y z
N MET A 1 11.85 50.17 -14.52
CA MET A 1 12.17 48.90 -15.20
C MET A 1 10.86 48.20 -15.51
N LYS A 2 10.60 47.84 -16.78
CA LYS A 2 9.39 47.11 -17.19
C LYS A 2 9.53 45.64 -16.75
N THR A 3 8.62 45.17 -15.90
CA THR A 3 8.49 43.76 -15.53
C THR A 3 8.02 42.97 -16.75
N ASN A 4 8.70 41.86 -17.05
CA ASN A 4 8.35 40.98 -18.17
C ASN A 4 6.99 40.30 -17.88
N PRO A 5 5.94 40.53 -18.69
CA PRO A 5 4.63 39.94 -18.49
C PRO A 5 4.58 38.42 -18.74
N TYR A 6 5.66 37.83 -19.30
CA TYR A 6 5.82 36.39 -19.52
C TYR A 6 6.78 35.74 -18.53
N ALA A 7 7.17 36.42 -17.44
CA ALA A 7 8.00 35.79 -16.42
C ALA A 7 7.20 34.65 -15.78
N SER A 8 7.74 33.42 -15.84
CA SER A 8 7.17 32.29 -15.10
C SER A 8 7.10 32.67 -13.62
N PRO A 9 6.05 32.26 -12.88
CA PRO A 9 6.01 32.46 -11.44
C PRO A 9 7.35 32.00 -10.85
N GLN A 10 8.09 32.91 -10.22
CA GLN A 10 9.28 32.53 -9.48
C GLN A 10 8.80 31.78 -8.25
N THR A 11 8.67 30.45 -8.37
CA THR A 11 8.65 29.57 -7.21
C THR A 11 9.93 29.84 -6.43
N ASP A 12 9.79 30.37 -5.23
CA ASP A 12 10.89 30.65 -4.32
C ASP A 12 11.70 29.37 -4.12
N PRO A 13 12.96 29.29 -4.60
CA PRO A 13 13.77 28.08 -4.55
C PRO A 13 14.19 27.70 -3.11
N THR A 14 13.86 28.53 -2.12
CA THR A 14 14.17 28.29 -0.71
C THR A 14 13.05 27.64 0.08
N LEU A 15 11.83 27.54 -0.48
CA LEU A 15 10.76 26.76 0.14
C LEU A 15 10.90 25.30 -0.26
N PRO A 16 11.29 24.38 0.64
CA PRO A 16 11.19 22.97 0.34
C PRO A 16 9.74 22.68 -0.03
N LEU A 17 9.52 22.04 -1.18
CA LEU A 17 8.26 21.38 -1.47
C LEU A 17 8.05 20.36 -0.35
N GLU A 18 7.39 20.71 0.74
CA GLU A 18 7.20 19.83 1.92
C GLU A 18 6.62 18.46 1.51
N GLY A 19 5.95 18.36 0.36
CA GLY A 19 5.47 17.10 -0.20
C GLY A 19 6.52 16.18 -0.84
N SER A 20 7.76 16.63 -1.14
CA SER A 20 8.76 15.79 -1.83
C SER A 20 9.47 14.81 -0.89
N ALA A 21 9.89 15.26 0.30
CA ALA A 21 10.57 14.43 1.29
C ALA A 21 9.63 13.36 1.88
N ASP A 22 8.38 13.73 2.19
CA ASP A 22 7.37 12.79 2.68
C ASP A 22 7.03 11.73 1.62
N ARG A 23 6.98 12.11 0.34
CA ARG A 23 6.76 11.17 -0.75
C ARG A 23 7.93 10.19 -0.91
N GLU A 24 9.17 10.65 -0.80
CA GLU A 24 10.35 9.78 -0.85
C GLU A 24 10.37 8.75 0.30
N ALA A 25 10.04 9.19 1.51
CA ALA A 25 9.90 8.29 2.65
C ALA A 25 8.83 7.21 2.40
N VAL A 26 7.68 7.58 1.83
CA VAL A 26 6.63 6.62 1.45
C VAL A 26 7.12 5.65 0.38
N VAL A 27 7.83 6.13 -0.65
CA VAL A 27 8.41 5.26 -1.69
C VAL A 27 9.33 4.23 -1.06
N ALA A 28 10.22 4.65 -0.16
CA ALA A 28 11.12 3.75 0.55
C ALA A 28 10.33 2.73 1.40
N SER A 29 9.39 3.20 2.21
CA SER A 29 8.54 2.35 3.05
C SER A 29 7.73 1.34 2.25
N LEU A 30 7.19 1.75 1.09
CA LEU A 30 6.43 0.89 0.20
C LEU A 30 7.33 -0.17 -0.45
N ARG A 31 8.52 0.20 -0.93
CA ARG A 31 9.49 -0.76 -1.49
C ARG A 31 9.89 -1.81 -0.47
N TRP A 32 10.21 -1.39 0.76
CA TRP A 32 10.51 -2.32 1.85
C TRP A 32 9.33 -3.20 2.21
N SER A 33 8.12 -2.64 2.26
CA SER A 33 6.89 -3.40 2.51
C SER A 33 6.68 -4.51 1.47
N ILE A 34 6.90 -4.20 0.20
CA ILE A 34 6.77 -5.16 -0.91
C ILE A 34 7.85 -6.25 -0.79
N ILE A 35 9.09 -5.89 -0.49
CA ILE A 35 10.19 -6.85 -0.27
C ILE A 35 9.85 -7.79 0.91
N LEU A 36 9.38 -7.24 2.03
CA LEU A 36 9.01 -8.02 3.20
C LEU A 36 7.89 -9.02 2.91
N LEU A 37 6.85 -8.58 2.20
CA LEU A 37 5.73 -9.45 1.81
C LEU A 37 6.11 -10.48 0.74
N PHE A 38 7.15 -10.20 -0.05
CA PHE A 38 7.62 -11.14 -1.07
C PHE A 38 8.29 -12.37 -0.47
N GLY A 39 8.92 -12.25 0.70
CA GLY A 39 9.55 -13.38 1.40
C GLY A 39 8.58 -14.54 1.68
N PRO A 40 7.49 -14.32 2.44
CA PRO A 40 6.44 -15.32 2.64
C PRO A 40 5.82 -15.81 1.32
N ALA A 41 5.63 -14.92 0.33
CA ALA A 41 5.11 -15.36 -0.97
C ALA A 41 6.03 -16.37 -1.68
N LEU A 42 7.36 -16.18 -1.63
CA LEU A 42 8.33 -17.14 -2.15
C LEU A 42 8.31 -18.45 -1.36
N TRP A 43 8.18 -18.38 -0.03
CA TRP A 43 8.05 -19.56 0.81
C TRP A 43 6.77 -20.35 0.48
N ASN A 44 5.64 -19.68 0.34
CA ASN A 44 4.38 -20.28 -0.09
C ASN A 44 4.52 -20.97 -1.45
N PHE A 45 5.14 -20.30 -2.44
CA PHE A 45 5.40 -20.87 -3.76
C PHE A 45 6.24 -22.15 -3.68
N TRP A 46 7.31 -22.13 -2.87
CA TRP A 46 8.16 -23.30 -2.65
C TRP A 46 7.40 -24.46 -2.02
N CYS A 47 6.68 -24.21 -0.92
CA CYS A 47 5.88 -25.25 -0.25
C CYS A 47 4.80 -25.83 -1.15
N PHE A 48 4.09 -24.99 -1.90
CA PHE A 48 3.09 -25.43 -2.88
C PHE A 48 3.72 -26.37 -3.92
N HIS A 49 4.89 -25.99 -4.45
CA HIS A 49 5.59 -26.80 -5.43
C HIS A 49 5.98 -28.18 -4.90
N GLN A 50 6.48 -28.26 -3.66
CA GLN A 50 6.83 -29.52 -3.00
C GLN A 50 5.62 -30.45 -2.80
N GLN A 51 4.41 -29.89 -2.72
CA GLN A 51 3.16 -30.66 -2.56
C GLN A 51 2.44 -30.99 -3.87
N LEU A 52 2.97 -30.57 -5.04
CA LEU A 52 2.36 -30.92 -6.32
C LEU A 52 2.31 -32.44 -6.51
N SER A 53 1.11 -32.95 -6.83
CA SER A 53 0.86 -34.38 -6.96
C SER A 53 1.82 -35.07 -7.95
N PRO A 54 2.28 -36.31 -7.66
CA PRO A 54 3.02 -37.15 -8.60
C PRO A 54 2.33 -37.33 -9.96
N ALA A 55 1.01 -37.16 -10.02
CA ALA A 55 0.25 -37.18 -11.27
C ALA A 55 0.72 -36.09 -12.25
N PHE A 56 1.02 -34.88 -11.77
CA PHE A 56 1.55 -33.79 -12.62
C PHE A 56 2.99 -34.05 -13.07
N ALA A 57 3.79 -34.71 -12.23
CA ALA A 57 5.17 -35.06 -12.55
C ALA A 57 5.23 -36.07 -13.71
N ARG A 58 4.30 -37.02 -13.76
CA ARG A 58 4.22 -38.03 -14.84
C ARG A 58 3.90 -37.46 -16.22
N VAL A 59 3.24 -36.30 -16.30
CA VAL A 59 2.89 -35.66 -17.59
C VAL A 59 3.91 -34.58 -18.00
N GLY A 60 5.02 -34.42 -17.26
CA GLY A 60 6.02 -33.38 -17.53
C GLY A 60 5.53 -31.94 -17.28
N LEU A 61 4.34 -31.75 -16.73
CA LEU A 61 3.71 -30.44 -16.54
C LEU A 61 4.25 -29.66 -15.34
N VAL A 62 4.96 -30.32 -14.42
CA VAL A 62 5.52 -29.69 -13.22
C VAL A 62 6.48 -28.56 -13.59
N GLY A 63 7.37 -28.78 -14.57
CA GLY A 63 8.30 -27.74 -15.03
C GLY A 63 7.58 -26.54 -15.64
N VAL A 64 6.53 -26.78 -16.43
CA VAL A 64 5.70 -25.72 -17.03
C VAL A 64 5.01 -24.90 -15.95
N ILE A 65 4.40 -25.57 -14.95
CA ILE A 65 3.70 -24.90 -13.84
C ILE A 65 4.66 -24.02 -13.04
N VAL A 66 5.87 -24.51 -12.74
CA VAL A 66 6.89 -23.73 -12.02
C VAL A 66 7.31 -22.51 -12.81
N VAL A 67 7.62 -22.67 -14.10
CA VAL A 67 8.08 -21.55 -14.95
C VAL A 67 6.99 -20.51 -15.11
N VAL A 68 5.75 -20.92 -15.41
CA VAL A 68 4.63 -20.00 -15.60
C VAL A 68 4.29 -19.27 -14.30
N ASN A 69 4.11 -19.99 -13.19
CA ASN A 69 3.78 -19.33 -11.92
C ASN A 69 4.94 -18.45 -11.44
N GLY A 70 6.19 -18.90 -11.56
CA GLY A 70 7.35 -18.08 -11.20
C GLY A 70 7.45 -16.80 -12.03
N ALA A 71 7.24 -16.89 -13.35
CA ALA A 71 7.21 -15.72 -14.22
C ALA A 71 6.07 -14.75 -13.86
N LEU A 72 4.88 -15.27 -13.56
CA LEU A 72 3.74 -14.46 -13.12
C LEU A 72 3.99 -13.82 -11.75
N SER A 73 4.61 -14.53 -10.80
CA SER A 73 4.98 -13.98 -9.50
C SER A 73 6.00 -12.85 -9.62
N ILE A 74 7.01 -13.00 -10.48
CA ILE A 74 7.99 -11.95 -10.76
C ILE A 74 7.31 -10.76 -11.44
N ALA A 75 6.47 -10.99 -12.44
CA ALA A 75 5.74 -9.93 -13.13
C ALA A 75 4.82 -9.16 -12.16
N ALA A 76 4.11 -9.87 -11.28
CA ALA A 76 3.27 -9.27 -10.25
C ALA A 76 4.11 -8.47 -9.24
N PHE A 77 5.24 -9.02 -8.78
CA PHE A 77 6.17 -8.30 -7.90
C PHE A 77 6.63 -6.99 -8.54
N LEU A 78 7.13 -7.02 -9.77
CA LEU A 78 7.61 -5.83 -10.48
C LEU A 78 6.48 -4.82 -10.71
N ALA A 79 5.30 -5.28 -11.11
CA ALA A 79 4.14 -4.41 -11.31
C ALA A 79 3.78 -3.68 -10.00
N VAL A 80 3.68 -4.39 -8.88
CA VAL A 80 3.39 -3.78 -7.59
C VAL A 80 4.54 -2.87 -7.13
N PHE A 81 5.80 -3.28 -7.33
CA PHE A 81 6.99 -2.52 -6.93
C PHE A 81 7.08 -1.14 -7.58
N PHE A 82 6.70 -1.03 -8.87
CA PHE A 82 6.76 0.23 -9.59
C PHE A 82 5.43 0.99 -9.63
N LEU A 83 4.28 0.30 -9.62
CA LEU A 83 2.98 0.93 -9.86
C LEU A 83 2.14 1.16 -8.60
N ALA A 84 2.50 0.57 -7.45
CA ALA A 84 1.68 0.68 -6.24
C ALA A 84 1.48 2.13 -5.78
N LEU A 85 2.55 2.94 -5.67
CA LEU A 85 2.39 4.33 -5.25
C LEU A 85 1.61 5.18 -6.28
N PRO A 86 1.96 5.17 -7.59
CA PRO A 86 1.16 5.89 -8.59
C PRO A 86 -0.33 5.50 -8.59
N LEU A 87 -0.64 4.22 -8.35
CA LEU A 87 -2.01 3.76 -8.26
C LEU A 87 -2.71 4.31 -7.01
N VAL A 88 -2.05 4.26 -5.85
CA VAL A 88 -2.56 4.82 -4.59
C VAL A 88 -2.77 6.32 -4.71
N GLU A 89 -1.86 7.05 -5.35
CA GLU A 89 -1.98 8.49 -5.60
C GLU A 89 -3.19 8.81 -6.51
N ARG A 90 -3.41 8.00 -7.55
CA ARG A 90 -4.59 8.14 -8.43
C ARG A 90 -5.90 7.90 -7.69
N ILE A 91 -5.95 6.84 -6.88
CA ILE A 91 -7.13 6.54 -6.04
C ILE A 91 -7.37 7.68 -5.05
N ALA A 92 -6.32 8.17 -4.39
CA ALA A 92 -6.44 9.29 -3.46
C ALA A 92 -6.92 10.58 -4.16
N GLY A 93 -6.44 10.85 -5.38
CA GLY A 93 -6.91 11.96 -6.20
C GLY A 93 -8.38 11.82 -6.62
N PHE A 94 -8.81 10.61 -6.99
CA PHE A 94 -10.22 10.33 -7.28
C PHE A 94 -11.11 10.49 -6.05
N LEU A 95 -10.66 9.99 -4.88
CA LEU A 95 -11.37 10.18 -3.61
C LEU A 95 -11.40 11.66 -3.19
N HIS A 96 -10.34 12.42 -3.44
CA HIS A 96 -10.33 13.87 -3.23
C HIS A 96 -11.36 14.57 -4.11
N TYR A 97 -11.48 14.19 -5.38
CA TYR A 97 -12.49 14.74 -6.28
C TYR A 97 -13.92 14.49 -5.77
N LEU A 98 -14.19 13.30 -5.23
CA LEU A 98 -15.52 12.94 -4.72
C LEU A 98 -15.83 13.48 -3.31
N LEU A 99 -14.84 13.46 -2.41
CA LEU A 99 -15.03 13.63 -0.97
C LEU A 99 -14.23 14.78 -0.36
N GLY A 100 -13.33 15.39 -1.13
CA GLY A 100 -12.35 16.36 -0.66
C GLY A 100 -12.94 17.68 -0.16
N GLY A 101 -14.13 18.05 -0.64
CA GLY A 101 -14.81 19.27 -0.22
C GLY A 101 -13.92 20.51 -0.38
N GLY A 102 -13.75 21.30 0.69
CA GLY A 102 -12.90 22.50 0.70
C GLY A 102 -11.43 22.26 1.05
N THR A 103 -10.98 21.00 1.17
CA THR A 103 -9.58 20.67 1.47
C THR A 103 -8.73 20.78 0.18
N PRO A 104 -7.61 21.53 0.18
CA PRO A 104 -6.71 21.60 -0.96
C PRO A 104 -6.11 20.23 -1.26
N ARG A 105 -5.93 19.94 -2.55
CA ARG A 105 -5.37 18.66 -3.01
C ARG A 105 -4.00 18.36 -2.40
N GLU A 106 -3.15 19.38 -2.27
CA GLU A 106 -1.82 19.24 -1.67
C GLU A 106 -1.90 18.77 -0.21
N GLN A 107 -2.76 19.39 0.60
CA GLN A 107 -3.00 18.99 1.98
C GLN A 107 -3.53 17.55 2.06
N TRP A 108 -4.43 17.17 1.15
CA TRP A 108 -4.97 15.82 1.07
C TRP A 108 -3.88 14.77 0.78
N MET A 109 -2.99 15.06 -0.17
CA MET A 109 -1.86 14.19 -0.52
C MET A 109 -0.80 14.14 0.59
N ASN A 110 -0.51 15.25 1.26
CA ASN A 110 0.42 15.26 2.38
C ASN A 110 -0.08 14.39 3.54
N ILE A 111 -1.39 14.41 3.83
CA ILE A 111 -2.00 13.53 4.83
C ILE A 111 -1.81 12.06 4.46
N LEU A 112 -2.02 11.72 3.19
CA LEU A 112 -1.79 10.37 2.67
C LEU A 112 -0.34 9.96 2.91
N TYR A 113 0.62 10.77 2.45
CA TYR A 113 2.03 10.41 2.50
C TYR A 113 2.51 10.25 3.94
N LYS A 114 2.23 11.23 4.81
CA LYS A 114 2.63 11.16 6.21
C LYS A 114 2.06 9.93 6.92
N THR A 115 0.78 9.62 6.67
CA THR A 115 0.13 8.47 7.31
C THR A 115 0.68 7.14 6.80
N LEU A 116 0.97 7.04 5.49
CA LEU A 116 1.58 5.85 4.92
C LEU A 116 3.03 5.68 5.41
N ALA A 117 3.82 6.75 5.47
CA ALA A 117 5.19 6.70 5.98
C ALA A 117 5.23 6.17 7.42
N GLU A 118 4.29 6.60 8.27
CA GLU A 118 4.20 6.18 9.68
C GLU A 118 3.76 4.72 9.86
N ARG A 119 2.82 4.23 9.04
CA ARG A 119 2.08 2.98 9.33
C ARG A 119 2.38 1.83 8.40
N LEU A 120 2.71 2.11 7.14
CA LEU A 120 2.75 1.11 6.07
C LEU A 120 3.77 0.00 6.34
N LEU A 121 4.97 0.36 6.79
CA LEU A 121 6.02 -0.63 7.02
C LEU A 121 5.68 -1.55 8.20
N ILE A 122 5.14 -0.98 9.27
CA ILE A 122 4.75 -1.73 10.48
C ILE A 122 3.60 -2.69 10.15
N SER A 123 2.56 -2.21 9.47
CA SER A 123 1.43 -3.07 9.09
C SER A 123 1.85 -4.16 8.11
N SER A 124 2.72 -3.85 7.15
CA SER A 124 3.24 -4.82 6.18
C SER A 124 4.14 -5.87 6.84
N ALA A 125 4.99 -5.47 7.80
CA ALA A 125 5.80 -6.40 8.57
C ALA A 125 4.91 -7.37 9.39
N GLY A 126 3.87 -6.84 10.05
CA GLY A 126 2.88 -7.66 10.75
C GLY A 126 2.17 -8.64 9.81
N CYS A 127 1.73 -8.16 8.64
CA CYS A 127 1.12 -9.03 7.61
C CYS A 127 2.09 -10.10 7.09
N ALA A 128 3.38 -9.78 6.91
CA ALA A 128 4.38 -10.76 6.50
C ALA A 128 4.55 -11.87 7.54
N VAL A 129 4.55 -11.54 8.83
CA VAL A 129 4.58 -12.53 9.92
C VAL A 129 3.32 -13.39 9.91
N LEU A 130 2.13 -12.79 9.77
CA LEU A 130 0.87 -13.53 9.71
C LEU A 130 0.83 -14.48 8.50
N TRP A 131 1.36 -14.05 7.35
CA TRP A 131 1.46 -14.90 6.17
C TRP A 131 2.45 -16.05 6.39
N ALA A 132 3.64 -15.79 6.94
CA ALA A 132 4.59 -16.86 7.24
C ALA A 132 4.00 -17.89 8.22
N LEU A 133 3.25 -17.44 9.24
CA LEU A 133 2.51 -18.32 10.14
C LEU A 133 1.45 -19.12 9.40
N TRP A 134 0.70 -18.49 8.49
CA TRP A 134 -0.28 -19.16 7.65
C TRP A 134 0.37 -20.30 6.86
N ASP A 135 1.48 -20.04 6.17
CA ASP A 135 2.19 -21.05 5.39
C ASP A 135 2.72 -22.17 6.28
N PHE A 136 3.26 -21.84 7.46
CA PHE A 136 3.73 -22.84 8.41
C PHE A 136 2.59 -23.77 8.84
N PHE A 137 1.48 -23.22 9.33
CA PHE A 137 0.35 -24.03 9.78
C PHE A 137 -0.28 -24.82 8.64
N PHE A 138 -0.44 -24.21 7.47
CA PHE A 138 -1.09 -24.85 6.33
C PHE A 138 -0.28 -26.04 5.78
N TYR A 139 1.04 -25.89 5.63
CA TYR A 139 1.87 -26.92 5.00
C TYR A 139 2.52 -27.92 5.98
N HIS A 140 2.72 -27.55 7.25
CA HIS A 140 3.53 -28.34 8.19
C HIS A 140 2.76 -28.85 9.40
N THR A 141 1.48 -28.48 9.56
CA THR A 141 0.67 -28.90 10.70
C THR A 141 -0.66 -29.51 10.26
N SER A 142 -1.28 -30.28 11.14
CA SER A 142 -2.65 -30.81 10.96
C SER A 142 -3.71 -29.88 11.56
N ALA A 143 -3.39 -28.60 11.76
CA ALA A 143 -4.32 -27.64 12.35
C ALA A 143 -5.57 -27.48 11.45
N PRO A 144 -6.78 -27.33 12.03
CA PRO A 144 -7.99 -27.12 11.24
C PRO A 144 -7.87 -25.83 10.40
N VAL A 145 -7.85 -26.01 9.07
CA VAL A 145 -7.65 -24.91 8.09
C VAL A 145 -8.60 -23.73 8.36
N LEU A 146 -9.87 -24.00 8.66
CA LEU A 146 -10.87 -22.96 8.95
C LEU A 146 -10.49 -22.09 10.16
N VAL A 147 -9.93 -22.69 11.22
CA VAL A 147 -9.55 -21.97 12.44
C VAL A 147 -8.36 -21.07 12.17
N VAL A 148 -7.32 -21.62 11.53
CA VAL A 148 -6.11 -20.88 11.16
C VAL A 148 -6.47 -19.74 10.18
N SER A 149 -7.38 -20.01 9.24
CA SER A 149 -7.82 -19.02 8.23
C SER A 149 -8.47 -17.83 8.89
N ASN A 150 -9.43 -18.08 9.78
CA ASN A 150 -10.18 -17.02 10.42
C ASN A 150 -9.26 -16.15 11.29
N VAL A 151 -8.43 -16.75 12.15
CA VAL A 151 -7.57 -15.98 13.06
C VAL A 151 -6.57 -15.12 12.30
N LEU A 152 -5.87 -15.71 11.32
CA LEU A 152 -4.84 -14.99 10.58
C LEU A 152 -5.44 -13.99 9.60
N ALA A 153 -6.53 -14.34 8.90
CA ALA A 153 -7.20 -13.42 8.00
C ALA A 153 -7.81 -12.22 8.74
N ILE A 154 -8.51 -12.44 9.86
CA ILE A 154 -9.07 -11.34 10.66
C ILE A 154 -7.94 -10.41 11.11
N SER A 155 -6.84 -10.96 11.61
CA SER A 155 -5.69 -10.17 12.06
C SER A 155 -5.08 -9.34 10.92
N ALA A 156 -4.94 -9.93 9.73
CA ALA A 156 -4.44 -9.22 8.55
C ALA A 156 -5.38 -8.09 8.11
N HIS A 157 -6.70 -8.32 8.14
CA HIS A 157 -7.70 -7.30 7.82
C HIS A 157 -7.69 -6.15 8.83
N VAL A 158 -7.48 -6.44 10.12
CA VAL A 158 -7.34 -5.41 11.16
C VAL A 158 -6.10 -4.55 10.93
N LEU A 159 -4.95 -5.15 10.57
CA LEU A 159 -3.73 -4.40 10.24
C LEU A 159 -3.90 -3.53 8.98
N ALA A 160 -4.55 -4.07 7.95
CA ALA A 160 -4.90 -3.31 6.76
C ALA A 160 -5.82 -2.12 7.13
N ALA A 161 -6.87 -2.38 7.92
CA ALA A 161 -7.83 -1.39 8.39
C ALA A 161 -7.20 -0.29 9.22
N TRP A 162 -6.22 -0.63 10.06
CA TRP A 162 -5.47 0.37 10.81
C TRP A 162 -4.69 1.32 9.90
N THR A 163 -4.22 0.84 8.74
CA THR A 163 -3.50 1.66 7.76
C THR A 163 -4.46 2.56 6.98
N TYR A 164 -5.41 1.98 6.24
CA TYR A 164 -6.32 2.78 5.41
C TYR A 164 -7.33 3.59 6.25
N GLY A 165 -7.77 3.06 7.38
CA GLY A 165 -8.66 3.76 8.32
C GLY A 165 -7.97 4.98 8.95
N GLY A 166 -6.66 4.91 9.21
CA GLY A 166 -5.88 6.07 9.65
C GLY A 166 -5.87 7.20 8.62
N VAL A 167 -5.73 6.86 7.34
CA VAL A 167 -5.77 7.84 6.23
C VAL A 167 -7.16 8.46 6.15
N LEU A 168 -8.22 7.64 6.10
CA LEU A 168 -9.61 8.10 6.01
C LEU A 168 -10.00 8.99 7.20
N TYR A 169 -9.59 8.62 8.41
CA TYR A 169 -9.85 9.40 9.62
C TYR A 169 -9.18 10.78 9.56
N ARG A 170 -7.91 10.85 9.16
CA ARG A 170 -7.19 12.13 9.04
C ARG A 170 -7.74 13.01 7.92
N TRP A 171 -8.14 12.43 6.79
CA TRP A 171 -8.87 13.15 5.74
C TRP A 171 -10.20 13.72 6.22
N TRP A 172 -10.98 12.92 6.95
CA TRP A 172 -12.24 13.38 7.55
C TRP A 172 -12.03 14.52 8.55
N GLN A 173 -11.00 14.43 9.41
CA GLN A 173 -10.65 15.47 10.36
C GLN A 173 -10.26 16.78 9.65
N ALA A 174 -9.40 16.69 8.62
CA ALA A 174 -8.98 17.85 7.84
C ALA A 174 -10.15 18.55 7.13
N ARG A 175 -11.14 17.78 6.67
CA ARG A 175 -12.38 18.32 6.11
C ARG A 175 -13.19 19.08 7.16
N ARG A 176 -13.36 18.52 8.37
CA ARG A 176 -14.14 19.16 9.44
C ARG A 176 -13.50 20.43 9.99
N SER A 177 -12.18 20.46 10.15
CA SER A 177 -11.48 21.61 10.71
C SER A 177 -11.63 22.89 9.89
N ARG A 178 -11.88 22.80 8.57
CA ARG A 178 -12.15 23.98 7.73
C ARG A 178 -13.56 24.53 7.87
N HIS A 179 -14.55 23.66 8.08
CA HIS A 179 -15.95 24.09 8.28
C HIS A 179 -16.18 24.82 9.60
N ALA A 180 -15.25 24.74 10.56
CA ALA A 180 -15.32 25.45 11.84
C ALA A 180 -14.81 26.91 11.79
N VAL A 181 -14.22 27.36 10.67
CA VAL A 181 -13.50 28.65 10.58
C VAL A 181 -14.27 29.73 9.79
N GLU A 182 -15.40 29.42 9.16
CA GLU A 182 -16.28 30.45 8.56
C GLU A 182 -17.33 30.91 9.59
N PRO A 183 -17.20 32.09 10.23
CA PRO A 183 -18.34 32.70 10.90
C PRO A 183 -19.39 33.10 9.84
N PRO A 184 -20.70 33.07 10.18
CA PRO A 184 -21.71 33.61 9.28
C PRO A 184 -21.40 35.08 9.05
N THR A 185 -21.07 35.45 7.81
CA THR A 185 -21.16 36.82 7.35
C THR A 185 -22.63 37.18 7.30
N SER A 186 -23.18 37.62 8.43
CA SER A 186 -24.48 38.27 8.49
C SER A 186 -24.36 39.66 7.86
N PRO A 187 -25.20 40.01 6.87
CA PRO A 187 -25.44 41.41 6.49
C PRO A 187 -26.16 42.16 7.62
#